data_AF-A0A327J6P4-F1
#
_entry.id   AF-A0A327J6P4-F1
#
_cell.length_a   1.000
_cell.length_b   1.000
_cell.length_c   1.000
_cell.angle_alpha   90.00
_cell.angle_beta   90.00
_cell.angle_gamma   90.00
#
_symmetry.space_group_name_H-M   'P 1'
#
loop_
_entity.id
_entity.type
_entity.pdbx_description
1 polymer ?
#
loop_
_entity_poly.entity_id
_entity_poly.type
_entity_poly.pdbx_seq_one_letter_code
_entity_poly.pdbx_strand_id
1 'polypeptide(L)'
;MKKYVVISTMILLGLSVFANDGRLPGSSIADTKLQADTIGTVYAASSFVLKSNCSNFNITNTILKSKPEYNKVYQGKRYASSKWKEDWVVNACGRNVVVPVEFIPDKTGLGTTFMITPENIQVK
;
A
#
# COMPACT_ATOMS: atom_id res chain seq x y z
N MET A 1 -37.13 -8.51 53.59
CA MET A 1 -35.66 -8.45 53.38
C MET A 1 -35.39 -8.39 51.88
N LYS A 2 -34.48 -7.49 51.46
CA LYS A 2 -33.90 -7.25 50.12
C LYS A 2 -33.78 -8.54 49.25
N LYS A 3 -33.84 -8.51 47.91
CA LYS A 3 -32.98 -7.73 47.00
C LYS A 3 -33.60 -7.61 45.60
N TYR A 4 -33.44 -6.43 45.01
CA TYR A 4 -33.62 -6.10 43.61
C TYR A 4 -32.58 -6.84 42.76
N VAL A 5 -32.96 -7.35 41.58
CA VAL A 5 -32.02 -7.63 40.50
C VAL A 5 -32.64 -7.15 39.19
N VAL A 6 -32.34 -5.90 38.86
CA VAL A 6 -32.53 -5.33 37.53
C VAL A 6 -31.37 -5.86 36.68
N ILE A 7 -31.64 -6.78 35.76
CA ILE A 7 -30.64 -7.18 34.74
C ILE A 7 -30.88 -6.32 33.51
N SER A 8 -30.37 -5.09 33.63
CA SER A 8 -30.02 -4.26 32.48
C SER A 8 -28.73 -4.80 31.85
N THR A 9 -28.52 -4.48 30.58
CA THR A 9 -27.28 -4.60 29.77
C THR A 9 -27.04 -5.91 29.01
N MET A 10 -27.46 -5.91 27.74
CA MET A 10 -26.80 -6.65 26.67
C MET A 10 -26.91 -5.85 25.36
N ILE A 11 -26.37 -4.63 25.39
CA ILE A 11 -26.03 -3.90 24.16
C ILE A 11 -24.59 -4.31 23.82
N LEU A 12 -24.46 -5.36 22.99
CA LEU A 12 -23.24 -5.66 22.25
C LEU A 12 -23.05 -4.57 21.19
N LEU A 13 -22.46 -3.44 21.59
CA LEU A 13 -21.85 -2.53 20.64
C LEU A 13 -20.65 -3.26 20.03
N GLY A 14 -20.86 -3.84 18.84
CA GLY A 14 -19.79 -4.31 17.98
C GLY A 14 -18.91 -3.12 17.61
N LEU A 15 -17.87 -2.89 18.41
CA LEU A 15 -16.74 -2.08 18.01
C LEU A 15 -16.02 -2.87 16.92
N SER A 16 -16.43 -2.68 15.67
CA SER A 16 -15.55 -2.97 14.54
C SER A 16 -14.36 -2.04 14.69
N VAL A 17 -13.30 -2.56 15.31
CA VAL A 17 -11.99 -1.92 15.33
C VAL A 17 -11.52 -1.90 13.89
N PHE A 18 -11.78 -0.80 13.19
CA PHE A 18 -11.09 -0.50 11.95
C PHE A 18 -9.64 -0.20 12.33
N ALA A 19 -8.83 -1.25 12.42
CA ALA A 19 -7.38 -1.13 12.52
C ALA A 19 -6.90 -0.57 11.17
N ASN A 20 -6.86 0.75 11.05
CA ASN A 20 -6.19 1.42 9.95
C ASN A 20 -4.69 1.29 10.22
N ASP A 21 -4.08 0.18 9.78
CA ASP A 21 -2.66 -0.11 9.95
C ASP A 21 -1.75 0.75 9.05
N GLY A 22 -2.34 1.72 8.33
CA GLY A 22 -1.65 2.62 7.42
C GLY A 22 -1.25 1.94 6.11
N ARG A 23 -1.69 0.72 5.85
CA ARG A 23 -1.43 0.03 4.59
C ARG A 23 -2.35 0.55 3.48
N LEU A 24 -1.78 0.66 2.30
CA LEU A 24 -2.54 0.90 1.08
C LEU A 24 -3.50 -0.26 0.80
N PRO A 25 -4.68 0.02 0.20
CA PRO A 25 -5.62 -1.02 -0.19
C PRO A 25 -5.00 -1.97 -1.23
N GLY A 26 -5.44 -3.23 -1.22
CA GLY A 26 -5.04 -4.24 -2.20
C GLY A 26 -4.02 -5.23 -1.66
N SER A 27 -3.11 -5.66 -2.53
CA SER A 27 -2.19 -6.77 -2.27
C SER A 27 -0.72 -6.34 -2.24
N SER A 28 -0.41 -5.06 -2.01
CA SER A 28 0.98 -4.62 -1.84
C SER A 28 1.66 -5.39 -0.72
N ILE A 29 2.89 -5.84 -0.98
CA ILE A 29 3.74 -6.50 0.00
C ILE A 29 4.83 -5.57 0.55
N ALA A 30 4.91 -4.34 0.02
CA ALA A 30 5.70 -3.28 0.65
C ALA A 30 5.19 -3.04 2.09
N ASP A 31 6.12 -2.79 3.00
CA ASP A 31 5.77 -2.35 4.35
C ASP A 31 5.29 -0.88 4.32
N THR A 32 4.73 -0.41 5.43
CA THR A 32 4.15 0.94 5.51
C THR A 32 5.18 2.05 5.28
N LYS A 33 6.46 1.82 5.61
CA LYS A 33 7.53 2.77 5.37
C LYS A 33 7.86 2.86 3.88
N LEU A 34 8.10 1.71 3.24
CA LEU A 34 8.36 1.66 1.81
C LEU A 34 7.16 2.16 1.01
N GLN A 35 5.93 1.93 1.50
CA GLN A 35 4.73 2.52 0.90
C GLN A 35 4.76 4.05 0.99
N ALA A 36 5.00 4.61 2.18
CA ALA A 36 5.09 6.06 2.38
C ALA A 36 6.17 6.70 1.49
N ASP A 37 7.34 6.07 1.38
CA ASP A 37 8.44 6.54 0.54
C ASP A 37 8.06 6.54 -0.97
N THR A 38 7.18 5.63 -1.39
CA THR A 38 6.80 5.43 -2.81
C THR A 38 5.62 6.30 -3.25
N ILE A 39 4.66 6.58 -2.36
CA ILE A 39 3.39 7.27 -2.67
C ILE A 39 3.62 8.61 -3.38
N GLY A 40 4.55 9.42 -2.89
CA GLY A 40 4.82 10.75 -3.46
C GLY A 40 5.21 10.68 -4.94
N THR A 41 6.08 9.73 -5.30
CA THR A 41 6.52 9.53 -6.69
C THR A 41 5.40 8.95 -7.55
N VAL A 42 4.57 8.05 -7.01
CA VAL A 42 3.40 7.50 -7.72
C VAL A 42 2.39 8.60 -8.07
N TYR A 43 2.11 9.52 -7.15
CA TYR A 43 1.25 10.67 -7.41
C TYR A 43 1.86 11.66 -8.40
N ALA A 44 3.15 11.97 -8.26
CA ALA A 44 3.85 12.82 -9.21
C ALA A 44 3.82 12.24 -10.64
N ALA A 45 4.08 10.94 -10.78
CA ALA A 45 4.04 10.24 -12.07
C ALA A 45 2.63 10.22 -12.67
N SER A 46 1.60 10.00 -11.84
CA SER A 46 0.19 10.06 -12.28
C SER A 46 -0.18 11.47 -12.78
N SER A 47 0.23 12.50 -12.05
CA SER A 47 0.02 13.90 -12.45
C SER A 47 0.70 14.23 -13.78
N PHE A 48 1.95 13.79 -13.94
CA PHE A 48 2.74 14.00 -15.16
C PHE A 48 2.08 13.40 -16.40
N VAL A 49 1.63 12.14 -16.33
CA VAL A 49 1.00 11.46 -17.48
C VAL A 49 -0.36 12.04 -17.82
N LEU A 50 -1.14 12.45 -16.82
CA LEU A 50 -2.46 13.04 -17.05
C LEU A 50 -2.43 14.47 -17.61
N LYS A 51 -1.29 15.17 -17.52
CA LYS A 51 -1.10 16.57 -17.97
C LYS A 51 -2.24 17.49 -17.50
N SER A 52 -2.67 17.32 -16.26
CA SER A 52 -3.83 18.03 -15.71
C SER A 52 -3.52 18.64 -14.36
N ASN A 53 -4.19 19.74 -14.02
CA ASN A 53 -4.13 20.38 -12.69
C ASN A 53 -4.93 19.60 -11.63
N CYS A 54 -4.77 18.28 -11.61
CA CYS A 54 -5.44 17.45 -10.63
C CYS A 54 -4.80 17.67 -9.26
N SER A 55 -5.63 17.92 -8.24
CA SER A 55 -5.20 18.09 -6.85
C SER A 55 -5.66 16.94 -5.95
N ASN A 56 -6.58 16.10 -6.44
CA ASN A 56 -7.13 14.98 -5.69
C ASN A 56 -6.62 13.65 -6.26
N PHE A 57 -5.72 13.03 -5.51
CA PHE A 57 -5.15 11.72 -5.81
C PHE A 57 -5.44 10.77 -4.65
N ASN A 58 -5.84 9.56 -4.99
CA ASN A 58 -6.00 8.49 -4.03
C ASN A 58 -5.57 7.16 -4.64
N ILE A 59 -4.71 6.41 -3.97
CA ILE A 59 -4.46 5.02 -4.34
C ILE A 59 -5.67 4.20 -3.92
N THR A 60 -6.36 3.64 -4.91
CA THR A 60 -7.58 2.84 -4.68
C THR A 60 -7.30 1.35 -4.62
N ASN A 61 -6.20 0.89 -5.21
CA ASN A 61 -5.79 -0.50 -5.16
C ASN A 61 -4.29 -0.66 -5.45
N THR A 62 -3.71 -1.75 -4.95
CA THR A 62 -2.34 -2.20 -5.27
C THR A 62 -2.40 -3.67 -5.68
N ILE A 63 -1.65 -4.05 -6.71
CA ILE A 63 -1.71 -5.40 -7.30
C ILE A 63 -0.31 -5.95 -7.42
N LEU A 64 -0.04 -7.07 -6.75
CA LEU A 64 1.25 -7.75 -6.82
C LEU A 64 1.39 -8.48 -8.17
N LYS A 65 2.43 -8.13 -8.94
CA LYS A 65 2.67 -8.67 -10.29
C LYS A 65 3.74 -9.75 -10.31
N SER A 66 4.77 -9.60 -9.48
CA SER A 66 5.75 -10.65 -9.22
C SER A 66 6.08 -10.68 -7.74
N LYS A 67 6.50 -11.85 -7.24
CA LYS A 67 6.95 -12.02 -5.86
C LYS A 67 8.49 -11.99 -5.81
N PRO A 68 9.08 -11.39 -4.78
CA PRO A 68 10.51 -11.51 -4.56
C PRO A 68 10.83 -12.87 -3.93
N GLU A 69 12.10 -13.25 -4.00
CA GLU A 69 12.67 -14.27 -3.15
C GLU A 69 12.92 -13.72 -1.75
N TYR A 70 12.93 -14.58 -0.73
CA TYR A 70 13.14 -14.18 0.67
C TYR A 70 14.31 -14.96 1.30
N ASN A 71 15.43 -14.98 0.59
CA ASN A 71 16.59 -15.80 0.96
C ASN A 71 17.49 -15.13 2.01
N LYS A 72 17.22 -13.87 2.38
CA LYS A 72 17.99 -13.12 3.38
C LYS A 72 17.26 -13.07 4.71
N VAL A 73 17.98 -13.41 5.77
CA VAL A 73 17.50 -13.33 7.16
C VAL A 73 18.41 -12.40 7.94
N TYR A 74 17.84 -11.39 8.58
CA TYR A 74 18.55 -10.49 9.48
C TYR A 74 17.76 -10.34 10.78
N GLN A 75 18.40 -10.56 11.92
CA GLN A 75 17.76 -10.52 13.25
C GLN A 75 16.45 -11.33 13.32
N GLY A 76 16.44 -12.52 12.70
CA GLY A 76 15.27 -13.42 12.69
C GLY A 76 14.13 -12.99 11.74
N LYS A 77 14.27 -11.87 11.02
CA LYS A 77 13.30 -11.40 10.01
C LYS A 77 13.79 -11.73 8.61
N ARG A 78 12.87 -12.18 7.75
CA ARG A 78 13.14 -12.42 6.32
C ARG A 78 12.92 -11.14 5.53
N TYR A 79 13.85 -10.85 4.62
CA TYR A 79 13.81 -9.69 3.74
C TYR A 79 13.82 -10.13 2.28
N ALA A 80 13.19 -9.32 1.42
CA ALA A 80 13.22 -9.54 -0.02
C ALA A 80 14.68 -9.53 -0.52
N SER A 81 15.05 -10.53 -1.31
CA SER A 81 16.40 -10.70 -1.87
C SER A 81 16.45 -10.57 -3.38
N SER A 82 15.30 -10.49 -4.05
CA SER A 82 15.19 -10.21 -5.48
C SER A 82 14.15 -9.13 -5.75
N LYS A 83 14.19 -8.57 -6.96
CA LYS A 83 13.23 -7.54 -7.38
C LYS A 83 11.81 -8.07 -7.41
N TRP A 84 10.85 -7.20 -7.17
CA TRP A 84 9.44 -7.51 -7.42
C TRP A 84 8.70 -6.32 -8.02
N LYS A 85 7.51 -6.58 -8.56
CA LYS A 85 6.70 -5.59 -9.26
C LYS A 85 5.31 -5.53 -8.68
N GLU A 86 4.78 -4.32 -8.58
CA GLU A 86 3.41 -4.03 -8.20
C GLU A 86 2.80 -3.03 -9.19
N ASP A 87 1.51 -3.16 -9.48
CA ASP A 87 0.74 -2.12 -10.17
C ASP A 87 -0.06 -1.35 -9.12
N TRP A 88 0.16 -0.05 -9.02
CA TRP A 88 -0.56 0.82 -8.09
C TRP A 88 -1.60 1.63 -8.84
N VAL A 89 -2.87 1.45 -8.49
CA VAL A 89 -4.01 2.10 -9.14
C VAL A 89 -4.33 3.38 -8.40
N VAL A 90 -4.15 4.51 -9.09
CA VAL A 90 -4.44 5.85 -8.59
C VAL A 90 -5.72 6.34 -9.23
N ASN A 91 -6.71 6.69 -8.42
CA ASN A 91 -7.77 7.57 -8.85
C ASN A 91 -7.25 9.00 -8.79
N ALA A 92 -7.10 9.63 -9.96
CA ALA A 92 -6.64 11.00 -10.09
C ALA A 92 -7.75 11.80 -10.78
N CYS A 93 -8.52 12.53 -9.96
CA CYS A 93 -9.67 13.32 -10.40
C CYS A 93 -10.67 12.52 -11.26
N GLY A 94 -11.04 11.32 -10.78
CA GLY A 94 -12.03 10.46 -11.44
C GLY A 94 -11.49 9.58 -12.56
N ARG A 95 -10.21 9.72 -12.94
CA ARG A 95 -9.54 8.85 -13.91
C ARG A 95 -8.67 7.83 -13.21
N ASN A 96 -8.67 6.59 -13.69
CA ASN A 96 -7.85 5.53 -13.11
C ASN A 96 -6.50 5.47 -13.83
N VAL A 97 -5.42 5.71 -13.10
CA VAL A 97 -4.05 5.61 -13.60
C VAL A 97 -3.39 4.40 -12.95
N VAL A 98 -2.89 3.48 -13.77
CA VAL A 98 -2.13 2.33 -13.31
C VAL A 98 -0.65 2.66 -13.41
N VAL A 99 0.03 2.70 -12.25
CA VAL A 99 1.44 3.03 -12.11
C VAL A 99 2.23 1.77 -11.76
N PRO A 100 3.04 1.22 -12.68
CA PRO A 100 3.90 0.09 -12.37
C PRO A 100 5.08 0.55 -11.50
N VAL A 101 5.28 -0.13 -10.38
CA VAL A 101 6.38 0.07 -9.45
C VAL A 101 7.25 -1.17 -9.43
N GLU A 102 8.54 -1.01 -9.70
CA GLU A 102 9.55 -2.05 -9.48
C GLU A 102 10.31 -1.75 -8.19
N PHE A 103 10.25 -2.66 -7.23
CA PHE A 103 11.01 -2.59 -5.99
C PHE A 103 12.29 -3.40 -6.11
N ILE A 104 13.38 -2.80 -5.63
CA ILE A 104 14.75 -3.30 -5.81
C ILE A 104 15.42 -3.37 -4.44
N PRO A 105 15.51 -4.56 -3.85
CA PRO A 105 16.31 -4.76 -2.65
C PRO A 105 17.78 -4.44 -2.90
N ASP A 106 18.44 -3.87 -1.90
CA ASP A 106 19.88 -3.64 -1.97
C ASP A 106 20.69 -4.93 -1.81
N LYS A 107 22.01 -4.84 -2.07
CA LYS A 107 22.91 -5.99 -1.94
C LYS A 107 22.98 -6.53 -0.51
N THR A 108 22.69 -5.71 0.50
CA THR A 108 22.70 -6.13 1.91
C THR A 108 21.40 -6.83 2.31
N GLY A 109 20.29 -6.57 1.60
CA GLY A 109 18.93 -7.01 1.93
C GLY A 109 18.30 -6.22 3.08
N LEU A 110 18.91 -5.11 3.49
CA LEU A 110 18.43 -4.28 4.60
C LEU A 110 17.74 -3.01 4.10
N GLY A 111 17.93 -2.66 2.82
CA GLY A 111 17.27 -1.56 2.16
C GLY A 111 16.50 -2.02 0.92
N THR A 112 15.51 -1.23 0.51
CA THR A 112 14.83 -1.39 -0.77
C THR A 112 14.62 -0.02 -1.38
N THR A 113 15.00 0.13 -2.64
CA THR A 113 14.63 1.29 -3.46
C THR A 113 13.49 0.92 -4.38
N PHE A 114 12.88 1.90 -5.03
CA PHE A 114 11.83 1.68 -6.01
C PHE A 114 12.10 2.49 -7.27
N MET A 115 11.52 2.03 -8.38
CA MET A 115 11.61 2.68 -9.68
C MET A 115 10.24 2.67 -10.34
N ILE A 116 9.90 3.78 -10.99
CA ILE A 116 8.71 3.96 -11.80
C ILE A 116 9.17 4.40 -13.19
N THR A 117 8.71 3.70 -14.21
CA THR A 117 9.03 3.99 -15.61
C THR A 117 7.80 4.63 -16.25
N PRO A 118 7.81 5.96 -16.52
CA PRO A 118 6.62 6.68 -16.98
C PRO A 118 5.98 6.10 -18.24
N GLU A 119 6.77 5.54 -19.15
CA GLU A 119 6.30 4.94 -20.42
C GLU A 119 5.41 3.71 -20.20
N ASN A 120 5.49 3.07 -19.03
CA ASN A 120 4.70 1.90 -18.69
C ASN A 120 3.39 2.26 -17.96
N ILE A 121 3.17 3.56 -17.66
CA ILE A 121 1.97 4.03 -16.96
C ILE A 121 0.78 4.01 -17.92
N GLN A 122 -0.35 3.46 -17.45
CA GLN A 122 -1.57 3.33 -18.25
C GLN A 122 -2.68 4.21 -17.67
N VAL A 123 -3.31 5.02 -18.51
CA VAL A 123 -4.54 5.74 -18.15
C VAL A 123 -5.71 4.91 -18.66
N LYS A 124 -6.62 4.54 -17.77
CA LYS A 124 -7.83 3.76 -18.05
C LYS A 124 -9.08 4.62 -17.96
#